data_AF-A0A5E6M537-F1
#
_entry.id   AF-A0A5E6M537-F1
#
_cell.length_a   1.000
_cell.length_b   1.000
_cell.length_c   1.000
_cell.angle_alpha   90.00
_cell.angle_beta   90.00
_cell.angle_gamma   90.00
#
_symmetry.space_group_name_H-M   'P 1'
#
loop_
_entity.id
_entity.type
_entity.pdbx_description
1 polymer ?
#
loop_
_entity_poly.entity_id
_entity_poly.type
_entity_poly.pdbx_seq_one_letter_code
_entity_poly.pdbx_strand_id
1 'polypeptide(L)'
;MSVFLFLGAVESGKKARIVETMRTFRHPSSTLAAALSLFALALSVAYASAPRKQHPASWTGGAHHRVRPSSPKRIVKVSLVSRVVYVLEGDRPLLVAPTCSGKPGHITPTGVFHVTGKAKRRRSGKYGFWVKNGQAVEGIKVAGPPDKTPGWKFVGYPMPFWVGFSPGYGFHEGFLWSTPKTHGCLHLTGRDAERFYELVERGTRISIRQTQPEDPTLGKEVHHPEDEKAPNPPSSFFLSNDSFTIPWEDVLKPGTSGAGKGIGAGEPSTTNHKEPGQDKSRESDNARLAARPS
;
A
#
# COMPACT_ATOMS: atom_id res chain seq x y z
N MET A 1 -49.90 -30.97 4.59
CA MET A 1 -48.58 -31.07 5.25
C MET A 1 -48.26 -29.74 5.92
N SER A 2 -47.57 -29.79 7.08
CA SER A 2 -47.35 -28.74 8.11
C SER A 2 -48.56 -28.52 9.02
N VAL A 3 -48.77 -29.28 10.11
CA VAL A 3 -48.01 -29.45 11.38
C VAL A 3 -47.87 -28.13 12.17
N PHE A 4 -48.79 -27.97 13.12
CA PHE A 4 -48.80 -26.99 14.19
C PHE A 4 -47.97 -27.48 15.38
N LEU A 5 -47.12 -26.60 15.93
CA LEU A 5 -46.56 -26.69 17.27
C LEU A 5 -47.34 -25.73 18.16
N PHE A 6 -47.87 -26.19 19.30
CA PHE A 6 -47.27 -25.87 20.60
C PHE A 6 -48.00 -26.62 21.73
N LEU A 7 -47.18 -27.14 22.63
CA LEU A 7 -47.50 -27.92 23.83
C LEU A 7 -48.12 -27.03 24.91
N GLY A 8 -49.16 -27.52 25.58
CA GLY A 8 -49.65 -27.02 26.87
C GLY A 8 -49.28 -27.98 28.00
N ALA A 9 -48.95 -27.43 29.18
CA ALA A 9 -48.95 -28.16 30.45
C ALA A 9 -49.18 -27.20 31.64
N VAL A 10 -50.40 -27.30 32.19
CA VAL A 10 -50.84 -27.32 33.61
C VAL A 10 -49.91 -26.78 34.72
N GLU A 11 -50.33 -25.65 35.29
CA GLU A 11 -50.73 -25.36 36.69
C GLU A 11 -49.95 -25.89 37.92
N SER A 12 -49.46 -24.98 38.79
CA SER A 12 -49.89 -24.81 40.20
C SER A 12 -49.02 -23.79 40.96
N GLY A 13 -49.65 -23.02 41.85
CA GLY A 13 -49.22 -21.72 42.33
C GLY A 13 -48.25 -21.67 43.52
N LYS A 14 -47.74 -20.47 43.80
CA LYS A 14 -47.97 -19.73 45.06
C LYS A 14 -47.35 -18.32 44.99
N LYS A 15 -48.07 -17.40 45.61
CA LYS A 15 -47.91 -15.94 45.64
C LYS A 15 -46.71 -15.50 46.48
N ALA A 16 -46.03 -14.44 46.06
CA ALA A 16 -45.70 -13.30 46.92
C ALA A 16 -45.21 -12.13 46.05
N ARG A 17 -45.89 -10.98 46.19
CA ARG A 17 -45.65 -9.72 45.51
C ARG A 17 -45.14 -8.76 46.59
N ILE A 18 -43.94 -8.21 46.44
CA ILE A 18 -43.57 -6.96 47.14
C ILE A 18 -42.89 -6.05 46.11
N VAL A 19 -43.42 -4.84 46.07
CA VAL A 19 -43.19 -3.80 45.09
C VAL A 19 -41.99 -2.95 45.50
N GLU A 20 -41.26 -2.59 44.46
CA GLU A 20 -40.23 -1.58 44.28
C GLU A 20 -40.47 -0.25 45.03
N THR A 21 -39.40 0.35 45.57
CA THR A 21 -39.35 1.81 45.77
C THR A 21 -37.89 2.28 45.65
N MET A 22 -37.57 2.86 44.50
CA MET A 22 -36.42 3.75 44.34
C MET A 22 -36.74 5.11 44.97
N ARG A 23 -35.78 5.69 45.71
CA ARG A 23 -35.52 7.13 45.68
C ARG A 23 -34.10 7.47 46.14
N THR A 24 -33.52 8.32 45.31
CA THR A 24 -32.18 8.92 45.26
C THR A 24 -31.90 9.96 46.35
N PHE A 25 -30.61 10.18 46.66
CA PHE A 25 -29.83 11.43 46.53
C PHE A 25 -28.84 11.73 47.68
N ARG A 26 -27.59 12.01 47.26
CA ARG A 26 -26.54 12.93 47.79
C ARG A 26 -25.79 12.68 49.10
N HIS A 27 -24.46 12.67 48.95
CA HIS A 27 -23.41 12.98 49.93
C HIS A 27 -23.47 14.44 50.42
N PRO A 28 -22.80 14.73 51.55
CA PRO A 28 -21.62 15.59 51.45
C PRO A 28 -20.41 15.07 52.25
N SER A 29 -19.28 15.67 51.91
CA SER A 29 -17.91 15.41 52.35
C SER A 29 -17.43 16.39 53.45
N SER A 30 -16.34 15.97 54.12
CA SER A 30 -15.21 16.74 54.66
C SER A 30 -15.38 17.70 55.85
N THR A 31 -14.57 17.47 56.90
CA THR A 31 -13.82 18.50 57.62
C THR A 31 -12.37 18.06 57.89
N LEU A 32 -11.44 18.93 57.50
CA LEU A 32 -9.99 18.94 57.80
C LEU A 32 -9.75 19.80 59.05
N ALA A 33 -8.76 19.46 59.87
CA ALA A 33 -8.03 20.45 60.67
C ALA A 33 -6.58 19.99 60.89
N ALA A 34 -5.66 20.91 60.64
CA ALA A 34 -4.21 20.75 60.55
C ALA A 34 -3.50 21.00 61.89
N ALA A 35 -2.30 20.45 62.06
CA ALA A 35 -1.27 21.02 62.92
C ALA A 35 0.13 20.77 62.33
N LEU A 36 0.80 21.86 61.96
CA LEU A 36 2.21 21.91 61.56
C LEU A 36 3.11 21.65 62.77
N SER A 37 4.21 20.93 62.57
CA SER A 37 5.45 21.19 63.30
C SER A 37 6.67 20.93 62.40
N LEU A 38 7.39 22.02 62.11
CA LEU A 38 8.68 22.04 61.45
C LEU A 38 9.75 21.68 62.49
N PHE A 39 10.61 20.70 62.19
CA PHE A 39 11.96 20.68 62.75
C PHE A 39 12.93 20.10 61.71
N ALA A 40 13.81 20.96 61.23
CA ALA A 40 14.94 20.60 60.39
C ALA A 40 16.08 20.09 61.27
N LEU A 41 16.70 18.98 60.88
CA LEU A 41 18.10 18.73 61.24
C LEU A 41 18.77 17.93 60.12
N ALA A 42 19.72 18.58 59.46
CA ALA A 42 20.63 17.99 58.52
C ALA A 42 21.57 17.02 59.23
N LEU A 43 21.82 15.84 58.64
CA LEU A 43 23.06 15.12 58.86
C LEU A 43 23.49 14.43 57.56
N SER A 44 24.60 14.95 57.04
CA SER A 44 25.39 14.49 55.90
C SER A 44 25.99 13.11 56.11
N VAL A 45 25.85 12.22 55.12
CA VAL A 45 26.81 11.13 54.88
C VAL A 45 27.12 11.10 53.39
N ALA A 46 28.18 11.80 53.02
CA ALA A 46 28.86 11.60 51.75
C ALA A 46 29.70 10.33 51.87
N TYR A 47 29.33 9.28 51.13
CA TYR A 47 30.14 8.08 51.00
C TYR A 47 31.26 8.36 49.97
N ALA A 48 32.40 8.86 50.46
CA ALA A 48 33.61 9.00 49.66
C ALA A 48 34.34 7.65 49.59
N SER A 49 34.12 6.89 48.52
CA SER A 49 34.98 5.76 48.16
C SER A 49 36.20 6.27 47.40
N ALA A 50 37.38 6.05 47.99
CA ALA A 50 38.70 6.44 47.49
C ALA A 50 39.00 5.96 46.04
N PRO A 51 39.89 6.64 45.30
CA PRO A 51 40.28 6.24 43.95
C PRO A 51 41.16 4.99 44.02
N ARG A 52 40.70 3.88 43.43
CA ARG A 52 41.50 2.68 43.21
C ARG A 52 42.56 2.98 42.14
N LYS A 53 43.84 2.76 42.47
CA LYS A 53 44.97 2.86 41.54
C LYS A 53 44.69 2.03 40.28
N GLN A 54 44.77 2.65 39.11
CA GLN A 54 44.75 1.98 37.82
C GLN A 54 46.09 1.24 37.63
N HIS A 55 46.03 -0.08 37.44
CA HIS A 55 47.12 -0.80 36.78
C HIS A 55 46.95 -0.60 35.25
N PRO A 56 48.03 -0.39 34.48
CA PRO A 56 47.92 -0.30 33.03
C PRO A 56 47.59 -1.68 32.48
N ALA A 57 46.32 -1.91 32.12
CA ALA A 57 45.91 -3.13 31.45
C ALA A 57 46.33 -3.06 29.97
N SER A 58 47.01 -4.13 29.58
CA SER A 58 47.66 -4.40 28.32
C SER A 58 46.78 -4.21 27.08
N TRP A 59 47.38 -3.66 26.05
CA TRP A 59 46.85 -3.59 24.70
C TRP A 59 46.95 -4.96 24.03
N THR A 60 45.95 -5.82 24.22
CA THR A 60 45.79 -7.05 23.42
C THR A 60 44.31 -7.31 23.13
N GLY A 61 43.91 -7.05 21.89
CA GLY A 61 42.88 -7.77 21.12
C GLY A 61 41.58 -8.14 21.83
N GLY A 62 40.66 -7.17 21.95
CA GLY A 62 39.24 -7.45 22.19
C GLY A 62 38.43 -7.12 20.95
N ALA A 63 37.89 -8.13 20.28
CA ALA A 63 36.92 -7.96 19.21
C ALA A 63 35.71 -7.20 19.75
N HIS A 64 35.68 -5.87 19.56
CA HIS A 64 34.47 -5.10 19.70
C HIS A 64 33.52 -5.56 18.61
N HIS A 65 32.63 -6.50 18.93
CA HIS A 65 31.37 -6.63 18.22
C HIS A 65 30.68 -5.28 18.42
N ARG A 66 30.90 -4.33 17.50
CA ARG A 66 30.04 -3.16 17.36
C ARG A 66 28.68 -3.74 16.99
N VAL A 67 27.89 -4.09 18.00
CA VAL A 67 26.44 -4.12 17.86
C VAL A 67 26.08 -2.68 17.56
N ARG A 68 26.12 -2.32 16.27
CA ARG A 68 25.53 -1.10 15.77
C ARG A 68 24.10 -1.13 16.29
N PRO A 69 23.62 -0.13 17.05
CA PRO A 69 22.23 -0.06 17.42
C PRO A 69 21.44 -0.22 16.12
N SER A 70 20.69 -1.31 15.97
CA SER A 70 19.92 -1.48 14.74
C SER A 70 18.93 -0.33 14.75
N SER A 71 19.00 0.53 13.73
CA SER A 71 17.90 1.43 13.40
C SER A 71 16.59 0.67 13.59
N PRO A 72 15.56 1.26 14.21
CA PRO A 72 14.34 0.54 14.52
C PRO A 72 13.87 -0.20 13.26
N LYS A 73 13.76 -1.53 13.38
CA LYS A 73 13.56 -2.40 12.22
C LYS A 73 12.16 -2.16 11.70
N ARG A 74 12.06 -1.44 10.59
CA ARG A 74 10.79 -1.27 9.88
C ARG A 74 10.24 -2.63 9.48
N ILE A 75 8.94 -2.81 9.63
CA ILE A 75 8.22 -3.99 9.18
C ILE A 75 7.08 -3.57 8.27
N VAL A 76 6.83 -4.40 7.26
CA VAL A 76 5.67 -4.26 6.39
C VAL A 76 4.64 -5.32 6.78
N LYS A 77 3.40 -4.90 6.92
CA LYS A 77 2.25 -5.80 7.09
C LYS A 77 1.26 -5.54 5.98
N VAL A 78 0.66 -6.60 5.46
CA VAL A 78 -0.36 -6.53 4.41
C VAL A 78 -1.57 -7.33 4.85
N SER A 79 -2.74 -6.69 4.83
CA SER A 79 -4.04 -7.32 5.02
C SER A 79 -4.73 -7.44 3.66
N LEU A 80 -4.97 -8.68 3.20
CA LEU A 80 -5.63 -8.94 1.92
C LEU A 80 -7.14 -8.68 1.98
N VAL A 81 -7.77 -8.88 3.14
CA VAL A 81 -9.20 -8.63 3.35
C VAL A 81 -9.47 -7.13 3.45
N SER A 82 -8.72 -6.42 4.30
CA SER A 82 -8.86 -4.97 4.47
C SER A 82 -8.24 -4.20 3.30
N ARG A 83 -7.43 -4.86 2.46
CA ARG A 83 -6.75 -4.27 1.30
C ARG A 83 -5.86 -3.08 1.71
N VAL A 84 -5.08 -3.27 2.77
CA VAL A 84 -4.19 -2.23 3.32
C VAL A 84 -2.76 -2.76 3.49
N VAL A 85 -1.79 -1.91 3.17
CA VAL A 85 -0.39 -2.05 3.52
C VAL A 85 -0.06 -1.10 4.67
N TYR A 86 0.60 -1.64 5.69
CA TYR A 86 1.13 -0.90 6.83
C TYR A 86 2.65 -0.98 6.82
N VAL A 87 3.33 0.16 6.93
CA VAL A 87 4.76 0.23 7.24
C VAL A 87 4.90 0.78 8.64
N LEU A 88 5.47 -0.02 9.53
CA LEU A 88 5.57 0.29 10.96
C LEU A 88 7.03 0.36 11.40
N GLU A 89 7.31 1.23 12.35
CA GLU A 89 8.58 1.33 13.06
C GLU A 89 8.33 1.28 14.56
N GLY A 90 8.44 0.08 15.14
CA GLY A 90 7.80 -0.19 16.44
C GLY A 90 6.29 -0.08 16.32
N ASP A 91 5.66 0.67 17.23
CA ASP A 91 4.22 0.96 17.20
C ASP A 91 3.85 2.18 16.36
N ARG A 92 4.85 2.88 15.78
CA ARG A 92 4.62 4.08 14.98
C ARG A 92 4.30 3.71 13.53
N PRO A 93 3.11 4.07 13.00
CA PRO A 93 2.82 3.93 11.58
C PRO A 93 3.57 5.00 10.78
N LEU A 94 4.31 4.56 9.77
CA LEU A 94 5.02 5.43 8.81
C LEU A 94 4.27 5.54 7.47
N LEU A 95 3.50 4.52 7.12
CA LEU A 95 2.60 4.49 5.96
C LEU A 95 1.44 3.56 6.27
N VAL A 96 0.23 4.00 5.94
CA VAL A 96 -0.99 3.18 5.94
C VAL A 96 -1.71 3.51 4.64
N ALA A 97 -1.73 2.56 3.70
CA ALA A 97 -2.14 2.83 2.32
C ALA A 97 -2.99 1.70 1.75
N PRO A 98 -3.95 2.02 0.86
CA PRO A 98 -4.73 1.00 0.17
C PRO A 98 -3.84 0.20 -0.79
N THR A 99 -4.21 -1.06 -1.04
CA THR A 99 -3.50 -1.92 -2.00
C THR A 99 -4.45 -2.82 -2.77
N CYS A 100 -4.09 -3.18 -4.00
CA CYS A 100 -4.80 -4.19 -4.77
C CYS A 100 -3.94 -5.44 -4.95
N SER A 101 -4.56 -6.60 -4.72
CA SER A 101 -3.90 -7.91 -4.72
C SER A 101 -4.28 -8.75 -5.93
N GLY A 102 -3.67 -9.93 -6.02
CA GLY A 102 -3.81 -10.87 -7.12
C GLY A 102 -5.20 -11.49 -7.26
N LYS A 103 -5.69 -11.56 -8.50
CA LYS A 103 -6.96 -12.22 -8.86
C LYS A 103 -6.90 -13.74 -8.68
N PRO A 104 -8.04 -14.47 -8.66
CA PRO A 104 -8.06 -15.93 -8.71
C PRO A 104 -7.20 -16.48 -9.87
N GLY A 105 -6.41 -17.52 -9.61
CA GLY A 105 -5.42 -18.06 -10.55
C GLY A 105 -4.07 -17.31 -10.58
N HIS A 106 -4.00 -16.09 -10.01
CA HIS A 106 -2.80 -15.28 -9.87
C HIS A 106 -2.70 -14.68 -8.46
N ILE A 107 -2.96 -15.49 -7.44
CA ILE A 107 -3.07 -15.02 -6.06
C ILE A 107 -1.77 -14.39 -5.55
N THR A 108 -1.89 -13.35 -4.72
CA THR A 108 -0.77 -12.85 -3.91
C THR A 108 -0.46 -13.88 -2.81
N PRO A 109 0.78 -14.40 -2.71
CA PRO A 109 1.10 -15.42 -1.71
C PRO A 109 1.09 -14.83 -0.31
N THR A 110 0.55 -15.58 0.65
CA THR A 110 0.57 -15.24 2.07
C THR A 110 1.80 -15.84 2.76
N GLY A 111 2.21 -15.25 3.87
CA GLY A 111 3.36 -15.71 4.65
C GLY A 111 4.26 -14.57 5.12
N VAL A 112 5.46 -14.97 5.52
CA VAL A 112 6.52 -14.05 5.93
C VAL A 112 7.58 -14.02 4.84
N PHE A 113 7.88 -12.82 4.37
CA PHE A 113 8.86 -12.56 3.32
C PHE A 113 9.86 -11.50 3.80
N HIS A 114 10.86 -11.25 2.95
CA HIS A 114 11.78 -10.14 3.12
C HIS A 114 11.93 -9.44 1.78
N VAL A 115 12.16 -8.12 1.80
CA VAL A 115 12.45 -7.37 0.58
C VAL A 115 13.69 -7.96 -0.09
N THR A 116 13.55 -8.43 -1.33
CA THR A 116 14.60 -9.09 -2.12
C THR A 116 15.32 -8.14 -3.05
N GLY A 117 14.78 -6.96 -3.32
CA GLY A 117 15.37 -6.00 -4.25
C GLY A 117 14.40 -4.89 -4.60
N LYS A 118 14.94 -3.81 -5.16
CA LYS A 118 14.19 -2.59 -5.43
C LYS A 118 14.66 -1.97 -6.73
N ALA A 119 13.76 -1.43 -7.54
CA ALA A 119 14.10 -0.71 -8.76
C ALA A 119 13.05 0.38 -9.04
N LYS A 120 13.47 1.65 -9.12
CA LYS A 120 12.56 2.76 -9.48
C LYS A 120 11.93 2.57 -10.86
N ARG A 121 12.71 2.02 -11.81
CA ARG A 121 12.31 1.84 -13.20
C ARG A 121 12.38 0.36 -13.58
N ARG A 122 11.33 -0.41 -13.26
CA ARG A 122 11.25 -1.83 -13.63
C ARG A 122 10.22 -2.02 -14.75
N ARG A 123 10.53 -2.85 -15.73
CA ARG A 123 9.53 -3.38 -16.67
C ARG A 123 9.34 -4.88 -16.42
N SER A 124 8.12 -5.36 -16.61
CA SER A 124 7.79 -6.78 -16.52
C SER A 124 8.45 -7.55 -17.67
N GLY A 125 9.03 -8.71 -17.36
CA GLY A 125 9.60 -9.60 -18.38
C GLY A 125 8.56 -10.48 -19.08
N LYS A 126 7.34 -10.55 -18.53
CA LYS A 126 6.28 -11.50 -18.95
C LYS A 126 5.04 -10.81 -19.49
N TYR A 127 4.61 -9.72 -18.85
CA TYR A 127 3.39 -8.98 -19.17
C TYR A 127 3.77 -7.63 -19.79
N GLY A 128 3.03 -7.16 -20.80
CA GLY A 128 3.36 -5.93 -21.50
C GLY A 128 2.60 -5.78 -22.79
N PHE A 129 3.24 -5.17 -23.77
CA PHE A 129 2.65 -4.79 -25.05
C PHE A 129 3.48 -5.33 -26.20
N TRP A 130 2.82 -5.86 -27.21
CA TRP A 130 3.37 -6.04 -28.54
C TRP A 130 3.16 -4.75 -29.34
N VAL A 131 4.25 -4.20 -29.86
CA VAL A 131 4.27 -2.90 -30.55
C VAL A 131 4.71 -3.07 -31.98
N LYS A 132 3.96 -2.49 -32.93
CA LYS A 132 4.25 -2.46 -34.36
C LYS A 132 3.61 -1.23 -35.00
N ASN A 133 4.37 -0.46 -35.78
CA ASN A 133 3.87 0.69 -36.56
C ASN A 133 3.01 1.69 -35.73
N GLY A 134 3.41 1.99 -34.50
CA GLY A 134 2.67 2.89 -33.59
C GLY A 134 1.46 2.24 -32.90
N GLN A 135 1.05 1.04 -33.30
CA GLN A 135 0.04 0.25 -32.60
C GLN A 135 0.68 -0.50 -31.43
N ALA A 136 -0.02 -0.55 -30.30
CA ALA A 136 0.34 -1.34 -29.14
C ALA A 136 -0.84 -2.23 -28.73
N VAL A 137 -0.58 -3.53 -28.59
CA VAL A 137 -1.56 -4.53 -28.16
C VAL A 137 -1.06 -5.19 -26.89
N GLU A 138 -1.85 -5.16 -25.81
CA GLU A 138 -1.49 -5.84 -24.57
C GLU A 138 -1.35 -7.36 -24.80
N GLY A 139 -0.36 -7.98 -24.15
CA GLY A 139 -0.16 -9.41 -24.27
C GLY A 139 0.88 -9.98 -23.32
N ILE A 140 1.01 -11.30 -23.39
CA ILE A 140 2.00 -12.07 -22.63
C ILE A 140 3.13 -12.45 -23.57
N LYS A 141 4.38 -12.21 -23.17
CA LYS A 141 5.56 -12.47 -24.01
C LYS A 141 5.61 -13.89 -24.56
N VAL A 142 5.27 -14.88 -23.73
CA VAL A 142 5.31 -16.30 -24.13
C VAL A 142 4.17 -16.71 -25.06
N ALA A 143 3.08 -15.94 -25.12
CA ALA A 143 1.99 -16.21 -26.06
C ALA A 143 2.33 -15.76 -27.49
N GLY A 144 3.37 -14.94 -27.66
CA GLY A 144 3.73 -14.36 -28.95
C GLY A 144 2.89 -13.13 -29.31
N PRO A 145 3.24 -12.47 -30.43
CA PRO A 145 2.50 -11.31 -30.94
C PRO A 145 1.08 -11.68 -31.41
N PRO A 146 0.21 -10.68 -31.65
CA PRO A 146 -1.16 -10.89 -32.13
C PRO A 146 -1.24 -11.68 -33.46
N ASP A 147 -0.24 -11.54 -34.32
CA ASP A 147 -0.11 -12.29 -35.57
C ASP A 147 1.37 -12.55 -35.92
N LYS A 148 1.61 -13.39 -36.94
CA LYS A 148 2.97 -13.80 -37.35
C LYS A 148 3.65 -12.80 -38.29
N THR A 149 3.05 -11.65 -38.57
CA THR A 149 3.66 -10.70 -39.51
C THR A 149 4.93 -10.09 -38.90
N PRO A 150 6.00 -9.89 -39.69
CA PRO A 150 7.25 -9.34 -39.15
C PRO A 150 7.07 -7.93 -38.55
N GLY A 151 7.96 -7.55 -37.63
CA GLY A 151 8.05 -6.19 -37.09
C GLY A 151 7.47 -5.96 -35.69
N TRP A 152 6.83 -6.97 -35.10
CA TRP A 152 6.39 -6.90 -33.69
C TRP A 152 7.58 -6.86 -32.73
N LYS A 153 7.53 -5.95 -31.75
CA LYS A 153 8.47 -5.91 -30.62
C LYS A 153 7.71 -5.97 -29.29
N PHE A 154 8.19 -6.79 -28.37
CA PHE A 154 7.62 -6.85 -27.01
C PHE A 154 8.23 -5.77 -26.11
N VAL A 155 7.40 -4.98 -25.45
CA VAL A 155 7.77 -3.99 -24.44
C VAL A 155 7.06 -4.33 -23.13
N GLY A 156 7.83 -4.56 -22.07
CA GLY A 156 7.28 -4.94 -20.77
C GLY A 156 6.44 -3.83 -20.12
N TYR A 157 5.39 -4.24 -19.39
CA TYR A 157 4.55 -3.33 -18.61
C TYR A 157 5.40 -2.60 -17.56
N PRO A 158 5.30 -1.27 -17.43
CA PRO A 158 6.07 -0.52 -16.43
C PRO A 158 5.57 -0.86 -15.01
N MET A 159 6.51 -1.02 -14.09
CA MET A 159 6.27 -1.24 -12.65
C MET A 159 7.11 -0.22 -11.88
N PRO A 160 6.67 1.04 -11.79
CA PRO A 160 7.39 2.10 -11.10
C PRO A 160 7.54 1.79 -9.61
N PHE A 161 8.67 2.20 -9.03
CA PHE A 161 8.95 2.00 -7.61
C PHE A 161 8.84 0.54 -7.15
N TRP A 162 9.24 -0.40 -8.01
CA TRP A 162 9.14 -1.82 -7.74
C TRP A 162 9.98 -2.26 -6.52
N VAL A 163 9.35 -3.00 -5.61
CA VAL A 163 9.95 -3.64 -4.44
C VAL A 163 9.59 -5.12 -4.43
N GLY A 164 10.57 -6.00 -4.68
CA GLY A 164 10.35 -7.44 -4.72
C GLY A 164 10.31 -8.09 -3.33
N PHE A 165 9.52 -9.15 -3.19
CA PHE A 165 9.48 -9.96 -1.96
C PHE A 165 9.48 -11.47 -2.22
N SER A 166 9.23 -11.90 -3.46
CA SER A 166 9.30 -13.29 -3.91
C SER A 166 9.55 -13.30 -5.44
N PRO A 167 10.10 -14.37 -6.06
CA PRO A 167 10.31 -14.40 -7.50
C PRO A 167 9.02 -14.13 -8.28
N GLY A 168 9.01 -13.06 -9.08
CA GLY A 168 7.84 -12.64 -9.86
C GLY A 168 6.79 -11.83 -9.08
N TYR A 169 6.99 -11.58 -7.78
CA TYR A 169 6.07 -10.81 -6.94
C TYR A 169 6.75 -9.58 -6.33
N GLY A 170 6.03 -8.47 -6.31
CA GLY A 170 6.48 -7.24 -5.67
C GLY A 170 5.35 -6.27 -5.38
N PHE A 171 5.72 -5.20 -4.71
CA PHE A 171 4.93 -3.97 -4.61
C PHE A 171 5.36 -3.03 -5.73
N HIS A 172 4.44 -2.28 -6.31
CA HIS A 172 4.75 -1.21 -7.25
C HIS A 172 3.54 -0.30 -7.45
N GLU A 173 3.76 0.85 -8.09
CA GLU A 173 2.66 1.67 -8.59
C GLU A 173 1.80 0.89 -9.59
N GLY A 174 0.49 0.99 -9.44
CA GLY A 174 -0.47 0.47 -10.40
C GLY A 174 -1.90 0.79 -9.99
N PHE A 175 -2.86 0.38 -10.81
CA PHE A 175 -4.28 0.60 -10.51
C PHE A 175 -4.70 -0.14 -9.23
N LEU A 176 -5.53 0.53 -8.43
CA LEU A 176 -6.20 0.02 -7.26
C LEU A 176 -7.67 -0.26 -7.59
N TRP A 177 -7.95 -1.54 -7.85
CA TRP A 177 -9.31 -2.00 -8.08
C TRP A 177 -10.08 -2.23 -6.78
N SER A 178 -11.40 -2.08 -6.84
CA SER A 178 -12.30 -2.45 -5.72
C SER A 178 -12.20 -3.92 -5.33
N THR A 179 -11.71 -4.78 -6.22
CA THR A 179 -11.54 -6.23 -6.03
C THR A 179 -10.15 -6.68 -6.49
N PRO A 180 -9.63 -7.83 -6.00
CA PRO A 180 -8.35 -8.36 -6.46
C PRO A 180 -8.30 -8.56 -7.97
N LYS A 181 -7.36 -7.88 -8.65
CA LYS A 181 -7.29 -7.85 -10.12
C LYS A 181 -5.88 -8.03 -10.69
N THR A 182 -4.84 -7.92 -9.87
CA THR A 182 -3.45 -7.97 -10.36
C THR A 182 -3.04 -9.39 -10.76
N HIS A 183 -1.88 -9.52 -11.41
CA HIS A 183 -1.22 -10.81 -11.62
C HIS A 183 -0.42 -11.34 -10.40
N GLY A 184 -0.70 -10.83 -9.20
CA GLY A 184 -0.13 -11.29 -7.93
C GLY A 184 0.67 -10.23 -7.19
N CYS A 185 1.17 -9.22 -7.90
CA CYS A 185 1.80 -8.04 -7.30
C CYS A 185 0.80 -7.27 -6.42
N LEU A 186 1.33 -6.51 -5.47
CA LEU A 186 0.56 -5.59 -4.65
C LEU A 186 0.68 -4.19 -5.23
N HIS A 187 -0.40 -3.69 -5.83
CA HIS A 187 -0.40 -2.32 -6.36
C HIS A 187 -0.57 -1.31 -5.23
N LEU A 188 0.01 -0.14 -5.41
CA LEU A 188 -0.12 1.04 -4.58
C LEU A 188 -0.40 2.24 -5.50
N THR A 189 -0.97 3.33 -4.96
CA THR A 189 -1.01 4.60 -5.70
C THR A 189 0.41 5.08 -6.02
N GLY A 190 0.61 5.92 -7.04
CA GLY A 190 1.97 6.39 -7.36
C GLY A 190 2.68 7.08 -6.18
N ARG A 191 1.95 7.91 -5.41
CA ARG A 191 2.48 8.56 -4.20
C ARG A 191 2.85 7.54 -3.12
N ASP A 192 1.97 6.56 -2.86
CA ASP A 192 2.23 5.55 -1.84
C ASP A 192 3.33 4.58 -2.26
N ALA A 193 3.46 4.27 -3.55
CA ALA A 193 4.51 3.43 -4.09
C ALA A 193 5.89 4.09 -3.93
N GLU A 194 6.01 5.37 -4.26
CA GLU A 194 7.24 6.15 -4.03
C GLU A 194 7.59 6.18 -2.54
N ARG A 195 6.60 6.49 -1.69
CA ARG A 195 6.82 6.55 -0.25
C ARG A 195 7.20 5.18 0.34
N PHE A 196 6.51 4.13 -0.06
CA PHE A 196 6.82 2.75 0.33
C PHE A 196 8.23 2.37 -0.10
N TYR A 197 8.61 2.72 -1.34
CA TYR A 197 9.96 2.52 -1.84
C TYR A 197 10.98 3.22 -0.94
N GLU A 198 10.80 4.47 -0.54
CA GLU A 198 11.77 5.13 0.36
C GLU A 198 11.85 4.49 1.75
N LEU A 199 10.72 4.04 2.29
CA LEU A 199 10.63 3.53 3.66
C LEU A 199 11.26 2.15 3.83
N VAL A 200 11.26 1.30 2.81
CA VAL A 200 11.70 -0.10 2.93
C VAL A 200 13.10 -0.32 2.34
N GLU A 201 13.86 -1.23 2.92
CA GLU A 201 15.21 -1.60 2.47
C GLU A 201 15.28 -3.11 2.18
N ARG A 202 16.32 -3.54 1.47
CA ARG A 202 16.59 -4.97 1.30
C ARG A 202 16.68 -5.64 2.67
N GLY A 203 15.95 -6.73 2.86
CA GLY A 203 15.85 -7.42 4.14
C GLY A 203 14.78 -6.91 5.10
N THR A 204 14.05 -5.82 4.77
CA THR A 204 12.85 -5.42 5.54
C THR A 204 11.85 -6.57 5.55
N ARG A 205 11.40 -6.96 6.75
CA ARG A 205 10.44 -8.07 6.94
C ARG A 205 9.06 -7.66 6.44
N ILE A 206 8.40 -8.57 5.75
CA ILE A 206 7.05 -8.40 5.22
C ILE A 206 6.17 -9.54 5.75
N SER A 207 4.99 -9.23 6.29
CA SER A 207 3.98 -10.21 6.67
C SER A 207 2.72 -10.00 5.83
N ILE A 208 2.42 -10.94 4.93
CA ILE A 208 1.21 -10.91 4.10
C ILE A 208 0.22 -11.93 4.65
N ARG A 209 -0.96 -11.47 5.05
CA ARG A 209 -2.00 -12.30 5.69
C ARG A 209 -3.39 -11.88 5.21
N GLN A 210 -4.38 -12.71 5.50
CA GLN A 210 -5.78 -12.36 5.25
C GLN A 210 -6.17 -11.12 6.06
N THR A 211 -5.81 -11.09 7.34
CA THR A 211 -6.06 -9.96 8.25
C THR A 211 -4.78 -9.57 9.01
N GLN A 212 -4.77 -8.36 9.54
CA GLN A 212 -3.72 -7.84 10.42
C GLN A 212 -4.32 -7.23 11.69
N PRO A 213 -3.60 -7.24 12.83
CA PRO A 213 -4.05 -6.59 14.06
C PRO A 213 -4.35 -5.09 13.92
N GLU A 214 -3.75 -4.43 12.94
CA GLU A 214 -3.92 -3.00 12.63
C GLU A 214 -5.24 -2.68 11.91
N ASP A 215 -5.91 -3.67 11.34
CA ASP A 215 -7.14 -3.48 10.57
C ASP A 215 -8.26 -2.72 11.30
N PRO A 216 -8.63 -3.06 12.56
CA PRO A 216 -9.71 -2.37 13.27
C PRO A 216 -9.38 -0.94 13.70
N THR A 217 -8.09 -0.55 13.69
CA THR A 217 -7.63 0.77 14.15
C THR A 217 -7.13 1.60 12.97
N LEU A 218 -5.95 1.29 12.45
CA LEU A 218 -5.29 2.02 11.38
C LEU A 218 -5.95 1.79 10.02
N GLY A 219 -6.41 0.56 9.76
CA GLY A 219 -6.99 0.17 8.46
C GLY A 219 -8.39 0.70 8.21
N LYS A 220 -9.14 1.02 9.27
CA LYS A 220 -10.57 1.35 9.21
C LYS A 220 -10.85 2.62 8.40
N GLU A 221 -9.95 3.61 8.46
CA GLU A 221 -10.13 4.92 7.85
C GLU A 221 -9.50 5.04 6.45
N VAL A 222 -8.89 3.96 5.95
CA VAL A 222 -8.24 3.96 4.64
C VAL A 222 -9.31 4.02 3.55
N HIS A 223 -9.31 5.10 2.77
CA HIS A 223 -10.11 5.19 1.56
C HIS A 223 -9.51 4.29 0.47
N HIS A 224 -10.35 3.44 -0.14
CA HIS A 224 -9.96 2.59 -1.28
C HIS A 224 -10.40 3.21 -2.60
N PRO A 225 -9.46 3.61 -3.47
CA PRO A 225 -9.80 4.03 -4.82
C PRO A 225 -10.53 2.92 -5.60
N GLU A 226 -11.31 3.34 -6.58
CA GLU A 226 -12.04 2.47 -7.52
C GLU A 226 -11.60 2.84 -8.93
N ASP A 227 -10.32 2.63 -9.21
CA ASP A 227 -9.67 3.16 -10.40
C ASP A 227 -10.31 2.64 -11.69
N GLU A 228 -10.95 1.48 -11.67
CA GLU A 228 -11.73 0.95 -12.79
C GLU A 228 -12.80 1.89 -13.35
N LYS A 229 -13.25 2.88 -12.56
CA LYS A 229 -14.27 3.85 -12.98
C LYS A 229 -13.70 5.01 -13.82
N ALA A 230 -12.38 5.24 -13.78
CA ALA A 230 -11.73 6.27 -14.57
C ALA A 230 -11.56 5.81 -16.05
N PRO A 231 -11.24 6.71 -17.00
CA PRO A 231 -10.75 6.30 -18.31
C PRO A 231 -9.33 5.73 -18.21
N ASN A 232 -8.93 4.91 -19.18
CA ASN A 232 -7.58 4.33 -19.21
C ASN A 232 -6.59 5.33 -19.79
N PRO A 233 -5.37 5.46 -19.23
CA PRO A 233 -4.28 6.14 -19.91
C PRO A 233 -4.00 5.47 -21.28
N PRO A 234 -3.58 6.24 -22.29
CA PRO A 234 -3.24 5.66 -23.59
C PRO A 234 -2.03 4.73 -23.46
N SER A 235 -1.95 3.71 -24.32
CA SER A 235 -0.81 2.78 -24.33
C SER A 235 0.54 3.48 -24.50
N SER A 236 0.57 4.62 -25.21
CA SER A 236 1.75 5.46 -25.38
C SER A 236 2.36 5.92 -24.04
N PHE A 237 1.53 6.19 -23.02
CA PHE A 237 2.00 6.52 -21.68
C PHE A 237 2.79 5.37 -21.06
N PHE A 238 2.26 4.15 -21.07
CA PHE A 238 2.93 2.97 -20.52
C PHE A 238 4.22 2.58 -21.27
N LEU A 239 4.29 2.95 -22.55
CA LEU A 239 5.46 2.74 -23.39
C LEU A 239 6.53 3.83 -23.20
N SER A 240 6.16 5.02 -22.72
CA SER A 240 7.08 6.15 -22.54
C SER A 240 7.82 6.08 -21.20
N ASN A 241 8.77 7.01 -21.03
CA ASN A 241 9.47 7.22 -19.76
C ASN A 241 8.58 7.87 -18.70
N ASP A 242 7.47 8.51 -19.11
CA ASP A 242 6.55 9.23 -18.23
C ASP A 242 5.87 8.28 -17.26
N SER A 243 5.62 7.03 -17.69
CA SER A 243 5.12 5.96 -16.82
C SER A 243 5.96 5.69 -15.57
N PHE A 244 7.18 6.24 -15.46
CA PHE A 244 8.04 6.10 -14.29
C PHE A 244 8.26 7.39 -13.51
N THR A 245 7.70 8.50 -13.97
CA THR A 245 7.93 9.84 -13.41
C THR A 245 6.64 10.58 -13.10
N ILE A 246 5.53 10.19 -13.73
CA ILE A 246 4.20 10.75 -13.52
C ILE A 246 3.32 9.60 -13.02
N PRO A 247 2.77 9.69 -11.80
CA PRO A 247 1.75 8.76 -11.33
C PRO A 247 0.62 8.67 -12.36
N TRP A 248 0.17 7.46 -12.70
CA TRP A 248 -0.87 7.31 -13.71
C TRP A 248 -2.16 8.08 -13.35
N GLU A 249 -2.45 8.27 -12.06
CA GLU A 249 -3.59 9.03 -11.52
C GLU A 249 -3.54 10.51 -11.94
N ASP A 250 -2.35 11.02 -12.22
CA ASP A 250 -2.13 12.41 -12.61
C ASP A 250 -2.22 12.60 -14.12
N VAL A 251 -2.09 11.55 -14.93
CA VAL A 251 -2.11 11.63 -16.40
C VAL A 251 -3.44 12.18 -16.94
N LEU A 252 -4.54 11.91 -16.24
CA LEU A 252 -5.88 12.28 -16.67
C LEU A 252 -6.35 13.63 -16.09
N LYS A 253 -5.52 14.28 -15.25
CA LYS A 253 -5.84 15.58 -14.67
C LYS A 253 -5.56 16.69 -15.70
N PRO A 254 -6.44 17.69 -15.86
CA PRO A 254 -6.16 18.83 -16.71
C PRO A 254 -4.86 19.53 -16.28
N GLY A 255 -3.92 19.72 -17.21
CA GLY A 255 -2.67 20.48 -16.97
C GLY A 255 -1.40 19.66 -16.67
N THR A 256 -1.46 18.32 -16.63
CA THR A 256 -0.28 17.45 -16.40
C THR A 256 0.43 16.99 -17.67
N SER A 257 -0.04 17.43 -18.85
CA SER A 257 0.66 17.24 -20.12
C SER A 257 1.95 18.07 -20.14
N GLY A 258 3.01 17.52 -19.54
CA GLY A 258 4.38 17.98 -19.77
C GLY A 258 4.68 17.90 -21.26
N ALA A 259 5.24 18.98 -21.79
CA ALA A 259 5.61 19.17 -23.17
C ALA A 259 6.29 17.93 -23.76
N GLY A 260 5.55 17.15 -24.56
CA GLY A 260 6.09 16.15 -25.45
C GLY A 260 6.89 16.85 -26.54
N LYS A 261 8.18 17.07 -26.28
CA LYS A 261 9.16 17.43 -27.30
C LYS A 261 9.16 16.29 -28.32
N GLY A 262 8.71 16.61 -29.53
CA GLY A 262 8.52 15.65 -30.61
C GLY A 262 9.74 14.78 -30.86
N ILE A 263 9.47 13.58 -31.35
CA ILE A 263 10.47 12.71 -31.98
C ILE A 263 11.11 13.53 -33.10
N GLY A 264 12.35 13.97 -32.88
CA GLY A 264 13.10 14.78 -33.83
C GLY A 264 13.45 13.98 -35.07
N ALA A 265 12.93 14.42 -36.21
CA ALA A 265 13.60 14.34 -37.50
C ALA A 265 13.59 15.77 -38.06
N GLY A 266 14.77 16.32 -38.33
CA GLY A 266 14.94 17.71 -38.79
C GLY A 266 14.44 17.92 -40.23
N GLU A 267 13.64 18.99 -40.37
CA GLU A 267 13.60 20.06 -41.41
C GLU A 267 13.76 19.78 -42.93
N PRO A 268 13.31 20.70 -43.83
CA PRO A 268 12.24 21.71 -43.70
C PRO A 268 11.28 21.81 -44.92
N SER A 269 10.13 22.47 -44.67
CA SER A 269 9.37 23.39 -45.54
C SER A 269 8.99 22.98 -46.99
N THR A 270 7.67 22.92 -47.28
CA THR A 270 6.98 23.89 -48.17
C THR A 270 5.45 23.85 -48.00
N THR A 271 4.90 25.04 -47.78
CA THR A 271 3.55 25.61 -47.96
C THR A 271 2.50 24.86 -48.82
N ASN A 272 1.24 24.76 -48.35
CA ASN A 272 0.12 25.63 -48.80
C ASN A 272 -1.26 25.26 -48.20
N HIS A 273 -2.04 26.31 -47.92
CA HIS A 273 -3.44 26.34 -47.47
C HIS A 273 -4.45 25.76 -48.48
N LYS A 274 -5.51 25.07 -47.99
CA LYS A 274 -6.93 25.33 -48.35
C LYS A 274 -7.92 24.55 -47.47
N GLU A 275 -8.85 25.25 -46.82
CA GLU A 275 -10.14 24.78 -46.29
C GLU A 275 -11.27 25.06 -47.33
N PRO A 276 -12.56 24.69 -47.14
CA PRO A 276 -13.15 23.59 -46.37
C PRO A 276 -14.18 22.77 -47.21
N GLY A 277 -14.63 21.62 -46.70
CA GLY A 277 -15.71 20.82 -47.32
C GLY A 277 -16.50 20.02 -46.29
N GLN A 278 -17.79 20.30 -46.22
CA GLN A 278 -18.78 19.80 -45.26
C GLN A 278 -19.22 18.34 -45.48
N ASP A 279 -19.61 17.74 -44.35
CA ASP A 279 -20.69 16.76 -44.15
C ASP A 279 -20.44 15.28 -44.51
N LYS A 280 -20.43 14.43 -43.47
CA LYS A 280 -21.48 13.43 -43.23
C LYS A 280 -21.20 12.58 -41.99
N SER A 281 -22.19 12.59 -41.12
CA SER A 281 -22.52 11.60 -40.08
C SER A 281 -21.90 10.22 -40.29
N ARG A 282 -21.08 9.78 -39.33
CA ARG A 282 -20.98 8.39 -38.88
C ARG A 282 -20.68 8.38 -37.40
N GLU A 283 -21.76 8.41 -36.64
CA GLU A 283 -21.82 7.81 -35.32
C GLU A 283 -21.65 6.28 -35.46
N SER A 284 -21.09 5.67 -34.42
CA SER A 284 -20.64 4.28 -34.29
C SER A 284 -19.23 4.00 -34.84
N ASP A 285 -18.27 4.02 -33.94
CA ASP A 285 -17.64 2.75 -33.58
C ASP A 285 -17.27 2.79 -32.10
N ASN A 286 -18.04 1.99 -31.36
CA ASN A 286 -17.89 1.72 -29.95
C ASN A 286 -16.53 1.02 -29.78
N ALA A 287 -15.46 1.81 -29.64
CA ALA A 287 -14.13 1.32 -29.31
C ALA A 287 -14.28 0.56 -27.99
N ARG A 288 -14.39 -0.77 -28.09
CA ARG A 288 -14.38 -1.71 -26.98
C ARG A 288 -13.26 -1.27 -26.05
N LEU A 289 -13.62 -0.60 -24.94
CA LEU A 289 -12.68 -0.05 -23.97
C LEU A 289 -11.68 -1.17 -23.68
N ALA A 290 -10.45 -1.02 -24.18
CA ALA A 290 -9.42 -2.04 -23.99
C ALA A 290 -9.35 -2.28 -22.48
N ALA A 291 -9.46 -3.54 -22.06
CA ALA A 291 -9.46 -3.87 -20.64
C ALA A 291 -8.24 -3.23 -19.97
N ARG A 292 -8.41 -2.72 -18.74
CA ARG A 292 -7.29 -2.13 -17.99
C ARG A 292 -6.19 -3.18 -17.83
N PRO A 293 -4.92 -2.85 -18.14
CA PRO A 293 -3.84 -3.79 -17.96
C PRO A 293 -3.70 -4.13 -16.47
N SER A 294 -3.46 -5.42 -16.19
CA SER A 294 -3.49 -6.02 -14.84
C SER A 294 -2.16 -6.49 -14.33
#